data_AF-A0A645C6X0-F1
#
_entry.id   AF-A0A645C6X0-F1
#
_cell.length_a   1.000
_cell.length_b   1.000
_cell.length_c   1.000
_cell.angle_alpha   90.00
_cell.angle_beta   90.00
_cell.angle_gamma   90.00
#
_symmetry.space_group_name_H-M   'P 1'
#
loop_
_entity.id
_entity.type
_entity.pdbx_description
1 polymer ?
#
loop_
_entity_poly.entity_id
_entity_poly.type
_entity_poly.pdbx_seq_one_letter_code
_entity_poly.pdbx_strand_id
1 'polypeptide(L)'
;MLLTCTVEYITAVLLEKLFHAKWWDYSHHRVNFQGRVCLLGAVVFGFLSVLLIKYIHPFVGALTNQLPDWALVSAAVIIFLVVMLDLYITVRHLIHLNGRLSEIQFALDRFIDQYAKRAGEFKNALFDKFEESEFYNEQIKKLINVGRFQDTRLARAFPKLKFLRYNDAWQKLKSIVLTTDKNG
;
A
#
# COMPACT_ATOMS: atom_id res chain seq x y z
N MET A 1 22.12 -3.11 21.81
CA MET A 1 22.00 -1.77 21.20
C MET A 1 22.37 -1.81 19.73
N LEU A 2 23.65 -1.81 19.35
CA LEU A 2 24.04 -1.89 17.94
C LEU A 2 23.59 -3.21 17.29
N LEU A 3 23.91 -4.35 17.91
CA LEU A 3 23.52 -5.67 17.40
C LEU A 3 21.99 -5.79 17.21
N THR A 4 21.20 -5.35 18.19
CA THR A 4 19.73 -5.43 18.16
C THR A 4 19.15 -4.55 17.06
N CYS A 5 19.67 -3.33 16.87
CA CYS A 5 19.23 -2.45 15.78
C CYS A 5 19.64 -2.99 14.41
N THR A 6 20.84 -3.59 14.29
CA THR A 6 21.29 -4.20 13.03
C THR A 6 20.44 -5.40 12.66
N VAL A 7 20.12 -6.29 13.61
CA VAL A 7 19.23 -7.42 13.37
C VAL A 7 17.84 -6.94 13.00
N GLU A 8 17.26 -6.00 13.73
CA GLU A 8 15.95 -5.41 13.41
C GLU A 8 15.91 -4.83 11.99
N TYR A 9 16.96 -4.09 11.61
CA TYR A 9 17.07 -3.52 10.27
C TYR A 9 17.19 -4.60 9.17
N ILE A 10 18.06 -5.60 9.37
CA ILE A 10 18.23 -6.68 8.40
C ILE A 10 16.93 -7.47 8.26
N THR A 11 16.27 -7.80 9.37
CA THR A 11 14.99 -8.50 9.37
C THR A 11 13.91 -7.68 8.66
N ALA A 12 13.81 -6.37 8.93
CA ALA A 12 12.89 -5.49 8.21
C ALA A 12 13.12 -5.52 6.70
N VAL A 13 14.37 -5.36 6.27
CA VAL A 13 14.74 -5.35 4.83
C VAL A 13 14.49 -6.71 4.18
N LEU A 14 14.80 -7.80 4.87
CA LEU A 14 14.64 -9.15 4.35
C LEU A 14 13.16 -9.51 4.20
N LEU A 15 12.31 -9.18 5.19
CA LEU A 15 10.87 -9.39 5.10
C LEU A 15 10.24 -8.48 4.03
N GLU A 16 10.66 -7.22 3.93
CA GLU A 16 10.20 -6.31 2.85
C GLU A 16 10.56 -6.86 1.46
N LYS A 17 11.77 -7.42 1.28
CA LYS A 17 12.20 -7.97 -0.01
C LYS A 17 11.53 -9.31 -0.35
N LEU A 18 11.31 -10.18 0.64
CA LEU A 18 10.71 -11.49 0.40
C LEU A 18 9.19 -11.42 0.21
N PHE A 19 8.52 -10.50 0.91
CA PHE A 19 7.06 -10.46 0.95
C PHE A 19 6.45 -9.19 0.38
N HIS A 20 7.27 -8.22 -0.06
CA HIS A 20 6.82 -6.90 -0.53
C HIS A 20 5.87 -6.20 0.46
N ALA A 21 5.99 -6.52 1.74
CA ALA A 21 5.11 -6.05 2.80
C ALA A 21 5.94 -5.42 3.93
N LYS A 22 5.44 -4.31 4.46
CA LYS A 22 5.97 -3.69 5.68
C LYS A 22 5.22 -4.24 6.88
N TRP A 23 5.96 -4.91 7.77
CA TRP A 23 5.40 -5.55 8.95
C TRP A 23 5.24 -4.57 10.13
N TRP A 24 6.05 -3.52 10.14
CA TRP A 24 5.94 -2.40 11.05
C TRP A 24 6.38 -1.13 10.33
N ASP A 25 5.66 -0.03 10.55
CA ASP A 25 5.97 1.27 9.97
C ASP A 25 6.12 2.31 11.08
N TYR A 26 7.37 2.71 11.34
CA TYR A 26 7.70 3.75 12.33
C TYR A 26 7.84 5.15 11.70
N SER A 27 7.40 5.35 10.46
CA SER A 27 7.55 6.61 9.70
C SER A 27 6.96 7.83 10.42
N HIS A 28 5.96 7.65 11.29
CA HIS A 28 5.33 8.72 12.04
C HIS A 28 6.09 9.16 13.31
N HIS A 29 7.19 8.49 13.69
CA HIS A 29 7.97 8.86 14.87
C HIS A 29 9.13 9.79 14.52
N ARG A 30 9.31 10.88 15.28
CA ARG A 30 10.29 11.96 14.97
C ARG A 30 11.76 11.53 14.99
N VAL A 31 12.08 10.38 15.59
CA VAL A 31 13.45 9.86 15.75
C VAL A 31 13.53 8.43 15.19
N ASN A 32 13.17 8.30 13.90
CA ASN A 32 13.25 7.06 13.15
C ASN A 32 14.41 7.11 12.13
N PHE A 33 14.98 5.95 11.83
CA PHE A 33 15.89 5.76 10.72
C PHE A 33 15.15 5.03 9.60
N GLN A 34 14.87 5.75 8.51
CA GLN A 34 14.16 5.25 7.31
C GLN A 34 12.80 4.58 7.59
N GLY A 35 12.12 4.94 8.69
CA GLY A 35 10.85 4.31 9.11
C GLY A 35 10.95 2.85 9.56
N ARG A 36 12.15 2.26 9.62
CA ARG A 36 12.39 0.84 9.93
C ARG A 36 12.87 0.59 11.35
N VAL A 37 13.69 1.48 11.88
CA VAL A 37 14.22 1.43 13.27
C VAL A 37 13.89 2.73 13.99
N CYS A 38 13.37 2.65 15.20
CA CYS A 38 13.03 3.80 16.05
C CYS A 38 13.96 3.86 17.26
N LEU A 39 14.42 5.06 17.62
CA LEU A 39 15.31 5.24 18.78
C LEU A 39 14.63 4.85 20.11
N LEU A 40 13.30 5.03 20.20
CA LEU A 40 12.51 4.57 21.34
C LEU A 40 12.44 3.04 21.40
N GLY A 41 12.27 2.38 20.24
CA GLY A 41 12.35 0.93 20.13
C GLY A 41 13.72 0.41 20.57
N ALA A 42 14.80 1.06 20.12
CA ALA A 42 16.14 0.72 20.55
C ALA A 42 16.29 0.78 22.08
N VAL A 43 15.82 1.86 22.73
CA VAL A 43 15.85 2.02 24.20
C VAL A 43 15.09 0.90 24.91
N VAL A 44 13.87 0.59 24.44
CA VAL A 44 13.05 -0.49 25.01
C VAL A 44 13.75 -1.84 24.88
N PHE A 45 14.26 -2.18 23.69
CA PHE A 45 15.01 -3.41 23.48
C PHE A 45 16.30 -3.46 24.31
N GLY A 46 16.96 -2.32 24.52
CA GLY A 46 18.10 -2.24 25.44
C GLY A 46 17.75 -2.56 26.87
N PHE A 47 16.71 -1.93 27.37
CA PHE A 47 16.23 -2.17 28.73
C PHE A 47 15.79 -3.63 28.92
N LEU A 48 15.03 -4.18 27.97
CA LEU A 48 14.65 -5.60 27.96
C LEU A 48 15.87 -6.52 27.89
N SER A 49 16.89 -6.18 27.09
CA SER A 49 18.13 -6.97 27.01
C SER A 49 18.84 -7.01 28.37
N VAL A 50 18.90 -5.88 29.08
CA VAL A 50 19.49 -5.81 30.42
C VAL A 50 18.67 -6.64 31.43
N LEU A 51 17.34 -6.53 31.41
CA LEU A 51 16.47 -7.36 32.24
C LEU A 51 16.66 -8.86 31.97
N LEU A 52 16.73 -9.23 30.69
CA LEU A 52 16.91 -10.62 30.27
C LEU A 52 18.24 -11.18 30.78
N ILE A 53 19.34 -10.44 30.62
CA ILE A 53 20.66 -10.89 31.09
C ILE A 53 20.72 -10.91 32.62
N LYS A 54 20.11 -9.94 33.31
CA LYS A 54 20.25 -9.81 34.77
C LYS A 54 19.32 -10.74 35.56
N TYR A 55 18.14 -11.05 35.02
CA TYR A 55 17.12 -11.82 35.75
C TYR A 55 16.80 -13.16 35.09
N ILE A 56 16.64 -13.20 33.77
CA ILE A 56 16.25 -14.43 33.07
C ILE A 56 17.46 -15.36 32.93
N HIS A 57 18.62 -14.85 32.52
CA HIS A 57 19.83 -15.66 32.36
C HIS A 57 20.25 -16.41 33.63
N PRO A 58 20.34 -15.81 34.84
CA PRO A 58 20.71 -16.57 36.03
C PRO A 58 19.66 -17.62 36.42
N PHE A 59 18.37 -17.35 36.19
CA PHE A 59 17.31 -18.33 36.43
C PHE A 59 17.42 -19.54 35.50
N VAL A 60 17.61 -19.30 34.20
CA VAL A 60 17.82 -20.36 33.21
C VAL A 60 19.11 -21.11 33.50
N GLY A 61 20.20 -20.39 33.82
CA GLY A 61 21.49 -20.97 34.19
C GLY A 61 21.40 -21.91 35.41
N ALA A 62 20.64 -21.51 36.43
CA ALA A 62 20.40 -22.34 37.61
C ALA A 62 19.60 -23.62 37.28
N LEU A 63 18.69 -23.57 36.30
CA LEU A 63 17.94 -24.73 35.84
C LEU A 63 18.79 -25.65 34.97
N THR A 64 19.60 -25.09 34.08
CA THR A 64 20.47 -25.85 33.17
C THR A 64 21.64 -26.51 33.89
N ASN A 65 22.17 -25.88 34.94
CA ASN A 65 23.26 -26.45 35.75
C ASN A 65 22.84 -27.69 36.56
N GLN A 66 21.54 -27.97 36.69
CA GLN A 66 21.03 -29.20 37.33
C GLN A 66 20.94 -30.38 36.35
N LEU A 67 21.09 -30.13 35.05
CA LEU A 67 20.99 -31.14 33.99
C LEU A 67 22.39 -31.57 33.54
N PRO A 68 22.59 -32.86 33.21
CA PRO A 68 23.84 -33.31 32.61
C PRO A 68 23.99 -32.79 31.17
N ASP A 69 25.23 -32.54 30.74
CA ASP A 69 25.55 -31.90 29.46
C ASP A 69 24.89 -32.57 28.24
N TRP A 70 24.80 -33.90 28.23
CA TRP A 70 24.18 -34.65 27.12
C TRP A 70 22.67 -34.36 26.99
N ALA A 71 21.97 -34.14 28.11
CA ALA A 71 20.55 -33.80 28.12
C ALA A 71 20.35 -32.36 27.63
N LEU A 72 21.26 -31.44 27.99
CA LEU A 72 21.23 -30.06 27.50
C LEU A 72 21.42 -29.99 25.98
N VAL A 73 22.44 -30.68 25.46
CA VAL A 73 22.75 -30.69 24.02
C VAL A 73 21.61 -31.33 23.21
N SER A 74 21.07 -32.45 23.66
CA SER A 74 19.94 -33.11 22.98
C SER A 74 18.69 -32.23 22.98
N ALA A 75 18.34 -31.60 24.10
CA ALA A 75 17.24 -30.65 24.15
C ALA A 75 17.44 -29.46 23.22
N ALA A 76 18.65 -28.88 23.19
CA ALA A 76 18.98 -27.76 22.29
C ALA A 76 18.81 -28.14 20.81
N VAL A 77 19.27 -29.33 20.41
CA VAL A 77 19.11 -29.84 19.05
C VAL A 77 17.64 -30.05 18.71
N ILE A 78 16.85 -30.64 19.60
CA ILE A 78 15.41 -30.87 19.39
C ILE A 78 14.68 -29.53 19.21
N ILE A 79 14.90 -28.57 20.11
CA ILE A 79 14.28 -27.24 20.04
C ILE A 79 14.69 -26.54 18.74
N PHE A 80 15.97 -26.61 18.37
CA PHE A 80 16.47 -26.03 17.12
C PHE A 80 15.76 -26.62 15.90
N LEU A 81 15.62 -27.95 15.83
CA LEU A 81 14.92 -28.62 14.74
C LEU A 81 13.44 -28.23 14.67
N VAL A 82 12.76 -28.14 15.82
CA VAL A 82 11.36 -27.69 15.89
C VAL A 82 11.21 -26.26 15.38
N VAL A 83 12.07 -25.33 15.82
CA VAL A 83 12.05 -23.94 15.37
C VAL A 83 12.36 -23.84 13.87
N MET A 84 13.31 -24.62 13.36
CA MET A 84 13.62 -24.65 11.93
C MET A 84 12.48 -25.19 11.09
N LEU A 85 11.79 -26.22 11.58
CA LEU A 85 10.62 -26.78 10.91
C LEU A 85 9.45 -25.78 10.90
N ASP A 86 9.17 -25.15 12.04
CA ASP A 86 8.15 -24.10 12.15
C ASP A 86 8.44 -22.92 11.21
N LEU A 87 9.70 -22.45 11.19
CA LEU A 87 10.15 -21.39 10.29
C LEU A 87 9.94 -21.80 8.81
N TYR A 88 10.31 -23.02 8.45
CA TYR A 88 10.14 -23.53 7.08
C TYR A 88 8.66 -23.57 6.68
N ILE A 89 7.80 -24.12 7.53
CA ILE A 89 6.35 -24.21 7.30
C ILE A 89 5.75 -22.79 7.17
N THR A 90 6.11 -21.89 8.08
CA THR A 90 5.62 -20.50 8.08
C THR A 90 6.04 -19.75 6.83
N VAL A 91 7.31 -19.84 6.42
CA VAL A 91 7.80 -19.19 5.19
C VAL A 91 7.11 -19.75 3.95
N ARG A 92 6.96 -21.08 3.85
CA ARG A 92 6.25 -21.73 2.73
C ARG A 92 4.80 -21.27 2.65
N HIS A 93 4.10 -21.23 3.79
CA HIS A 93 2.73 -20.77 3.86
C HIS A 93 2.60 -19.32 3.42
N LEU A 94 3.50 -18.46 3.87
CA LEU A 94 3.47 -17.03 3.58
C LEU A 94 3.74 -16.72 2.10
N ILE A 95 4.67 -17.44 1.45
CA ILE A 95 4.90 -17.34 0.00
C ILE A 95 3.63 -17.74 -0.77
N HIS A 96 2.98 -18.82 -0.37
CA HIS A 96 1.75 -19.27 -1.01
C HIS A 96 0.59 -18.29 -0.80
N LEU A 97 0.47 -17.71 0.40
CA LEU A 97 -0.52 -16.68 0.72
C LEU A 97 -0.30 -15.43 -0.16
N ASN A 98 0.94 -14.99 -0.34
CA ASN A 98 1.26 -13.84 -1.19
C ASN A 98 0.81 -14.07 -2.65
N GLY A 99 1.04 -15.27 -3.19
CA GLY A 99 0.53 -15.65 -4.52
C GLY A 99 -1.00 -15.57 -4.61
N ARG A 100 -1.72 -16.14 -3.63
CA ARG A 100 -3.19 -16.07 -3.55
C ARG A 100 -3.71 -14.65 -3.46
N LEU A 101 -3.04 -13.79 -2.67
CA LEU A 101 -3.40 -12.38 -2.56
C LEU A 101 -3.21 -11.62 -3.88
N SER A 102 -2.16 -11.93 -4.64
CA SER A 102 -1.95 -11.36 -5.98
C SER A 102 -3.07 -11.74 -6.95
N GLU A 103 -3.55 -12.98 -6.91
CA GLU A 103 -4.68 -13.42 -7.75
C GLU A 103 -5.98 -12.73 -7.36
N ILE A 104 -6.24 -12.59 -6.05
CA ILE A 104 -7.40 -11.85 -5.53
C ILE A 104 -7.34 -10.38 -5.95
N GLN A 105 -6.17 -9.74 -5.83
CA GLN A 105 -5.98 -8.35 -6.26
C GLN A 105 -6.25 -8.20 -7.77
N PHE A 106 -5.73 -9.11 -8.59
CA PHE A 106 -5.99 -9.09 -10.03
C PHE A 106 -7.48 -9.28 -10.37
N ALA A 107 -8.20 -10.14 -9.62
CA ALA A 107 -9.64 -10.29 -9.78
C ALA A 107 -10.40 -9.03 -9.35
N LEU A 108 -10.01 -8.39 -8.25
CA LEU A 108 -10.58 -7.13 -7.78
C LEU A 108 -10.35 -5.99 -8.78
N ASP A 109 -9.13 -5.86 -9.30
CA ASP A 109 -8.79 -4.81 -10.28
C ASP A 109 -9.61 -4.98 -11.56
N ARG A 110 -9.80 -6.22 -12.04
CA ARG A 110 -10.68 -6.51 -13.18
C ARG A 110 -12.14 -6.15 -12.89
N PHE A 111 -12.63 -6.47 -11.70
CA PHE A 111 -13.98 -6.09 -11.28
C PHE A 111 -14.12 -4.56 -11.27
N ILE A 112 -13.22 -3.85 -10.60
CA ILE A 112 -13.24 -2.39 -10.52
C ILE A 112 -13.17 -1.75 -11.92
N ASP A 113 -12.26 -2.22 -12.79
CA ASP A 113 -12.15 -1.70 -14.16
C ASP A 113 -13.44 -1.92 -14.97
N GLN A 114 -14.09 -3.07 -14.83
CA GLN A 114 -15.36 -3.35 -15.50
C GLN A 114 -16.46 -2.40 -15.04
N TYR A 115 -16.57 -2.14 -13.74
CA TYR A 115 -17.56 -1.18 -13.22
C TYR A 115 -17.18 0.27 -13.55
N ALA A 116 -15.90 0.62 -13.56
CA ALA A 116 -15.43 1.94 -13.96
C ALA A 116 -15.77 2.24 -15.43
N LYS A 117 -15.58 1.25 -16.32
CA LYS A 117 -15.99 1.35 -17.73
C LYS A 117 -17.49 1.48 -17.88
N ARG A 118 -18.28 0.61 -17.23
CA ARG A 118 -19.75 0.70 -17.25
C ARG A 118 -20.27 2.02 -16.68
N ALA A 119 -19.68 2.52 -15.60
CA ALA A 119 -20.02 3.81 -15.04
C ALA A 119 -19.66 4.95 -16.01
N GLY A 120 -18.54 4.86 -16.71
CA GLY A 120 -18.16 5.79 -17.78
C GLY A 120 -19.15 5.77 -18.95
N GLU A 121 -19.53 4.60 -19.45
CA GLU A 121 -20.53 4.43 -20.51
C GLU A 121 -21.91 4.96 -20.08
N PHE A 122 -22.36 4.61 -18.88
CA PHE A 122 -23.62 5.11 -18.32
C PHE A 122 -23.60 6.63 -18.15
N LYS A 123 -22.48 7.19 -17.67
CA LYS A 123 -22.30 8.63 -17.55
C LYS A 123 -22.33 9.33 -18.90
N ASN A 124 -21.70 8.76 -19.92
CA ASN A 124 -21.77 9.29 -21.29
C ASN A 124 -23.21 9.23 -21.82
N ALA A 125 -23.91 8.12 -21.64
CA ALA A 125 -25.32 8.01 -22.02
C ALA A 125 -26.22 9.02 -21.28
N LEU A 126 -25.94 9.29 -20.00
CA LEU A 126 -26.61 10.35 -19.26
C LEU A 126 -26.28 11.74 -19.81
N PHE A 127 -25.03 11.99 -20.23
CA PHE A 127 -24.66 13.26 -20.84
C PHE A 127 -25.35 13.48 -22.19
N ASP A 128 -25.60 12.43 -22.96
CA ASP A 128 -26.33 12.52 -24.23
C ASP A 128 -27.81 12.82 -23.96
N LYS A 129 -28.43 12.09 -23.02
CA LYS A 129 -29.81 12.38 -22.58
C LYS A 129 -29.94 13.76 -21.92
N PHE A 130 -28.89 14.27 -21.29
CA PHE A 130 -28.90 15.61 -20.72
C PHE A 130 -29.05 16.68 -21.81
N GLU A 131 -28.44 16.49 -22.99
CA GLU A 131 -28.61 17.41 -24.13
C GLU A 131 -30.05 17.42 -24.67
N GLU A 132 -30.76 16.30 -24.56
CA GLU A 132 -32.16 16.16 -24.96
C GLU A 132 -33.15 16.63 -23.87
N SER A 133 -32.67 16.85 -22.64
CA SER A 133 -33.52 17.19 -21.49
C SER A 133 -33.86 18.69 -21.44
N GLU A 134 -34.95 19.02 -20.73
CA GLU A 134 -35.35 20.42 -20.47
C GLU A 134 -34.28 21.24 -19.73
N PHE A 135 -33.30 20.57 -19.10
CA PHE A 135 -32.18 21.21 -18.41
C PHE A 135 -31.13 21.79 -19.36
N TYR A 136 -31.07 21.34 -20.62
CA TYR A 136 -30.18 21.90 -21.65
C TYR A 136 -30.85 23.07 -22.38
N ASN A 137 -31.06 24.15 -21.62
CA ASN A 137 -31.75 25.34 -22.10
C ASN A 137 -30.83 26.31 -22.88
N GLU A 138 -31.43 27.34 -23.50
CA GLU A 138 -30.72 28.37 -24.26
C GLU A 138 -29.66 29.13 -23.43
N GLN A 139 -29.83 29.24 -22.11
CA GLN A 139 -28.83 29.86 -21.24
C GLN A 139 -27.57 28.99 -21.14
N ILE A 140 -27.72 27.68 -20.94
CA ILE A 140 -26.61 26.72 -20.91
C ILE A 140 -25.91 26.69 -22.28
N LYS A 141 -26.65 26.70 -23.40
CA LYS A 141 -26.06 26.79 -24.75
C LYS A 141 -25.22 28.05 -24.93
N LYS A 142 -25.71 29.21 -24.46
CA LYS A 142 -24.94 30.46 -24.50
C LYS A 142 -23.64 30.34 -23.71
N LEU A 143 -23.70 29.80 -22.49
CA LEU A 143 -22.52 29.64 -21.63
C LEU A 143 -21.44 28.74 -22.25
N ILE A 144 -21.83 27.68 -22.95
CA ILE A 144 -20.89 26.78 -23.65
C ILE A 144 -20.21 27.47 -24.85
N ASN A 145 -20.89 28.43 -25.48
CA ASN A 145 -20.37 29.14 -26.65
C ASN A 145 -19.52 30.37 -26.31
N VAL A 146 -19.60 30.89 -25.09
CA VAL A 146 -18.79 32.04 -24.64
C VAL A 146 -17.33 31.61 -24.53
N GLY A 147 -16.40 32.34 -25.15
CA GLY A 147 -14.96 32.13 -24.96
C GLY A 147 -14.36 30.91 -25.69
N ARG A 148 -15.11 30.27 -26.59
CA ARG A 148 -14.78 29.00 -27.25
C ARG A 148 -13.33 28.87 -27.73
N PHE A 149 -12.74 29.92 -28.33
CA PHE A 149 -11.35 29.87 -28.82
C PHE A 149 -10.33 29.64 -27.71
N GLN A 150 -10.50 30.26 -26.55
CA GLN A 150 -9.61 30.08 -25.40
C GLN A 150 -9.80 28.69 -24.79
N ASP A 151 -11.04 28.21 -24.71
CA ASP A 151 -11.34 26.88 -24.20
C ASP A 151 -10.78 25.77 -25.09
N THR A 152 -10.86 25.91 -26.43
CA THR A 152 -10.23 24.97 -27.37
C THR A 152 -8.72 24.90 -27.15
N ARG A 153 -8.08 26.06 -27.00
CA ARG A 153 -6.64 26.14 -26.75
C ARG A 153 -6.27 25.52 -25.42
N LEU A 154 -7.02 25.82 -24.35
CA LEU A 154 -6.78 25.28 -23.01
C LEU A 154 -6.95 23.75 -22.99
N ALA A 155 -7.99 23.24 -23.64
CA ALA A 155 -8.25 21.82 -23.76
C ALA A 155 -7.16 21.07 -24.55
N ARG A 156 -6.59 21.67 -25.60
CA ARG A 156 -5.47 21.10 -26.37
C ARG A 156 -4.13 21.19 -25.62
N ALA A 157 -3.83 22.34 -25.01
CA ALA A 157 -2.57 22.56 -24.31
C ALA A 157 -2.47 21.73 -23.03
N PHE A 158 -3.58 21.51 -22.33
CA PHE A 158 -3.63 20.78 -21.05
C PHE A 158 -4.63 19.62 -21.09
N PRO A 159 -4.32 18.52 -21.83
CA PRO A 159 -5.26 17.42 -22.01
C PRO A 159 -5.57 16.66 -20.71
N LYS A 160 -4.67 16.70 -19.73
CA LYS A 160 -4.82 16.05 -18.41
C LYS A 160 -5.46 16.95 -17.34
N LEU A 161 -5.89 18.17 -17.68
CA LEU A 161 -6.51 19.11 -16.74
C LEU A 161 -7.82 18.52 -16.17
N LYS A 162 -7.94 18.52 -14.84
CA LYS A 162 -9.15 18.11 -14.11
C LYS A 162 -9.49 19.19 -13.07
N PHE A 163 -10.74 19.64 -13.06
CA PHE A 163 -11.24 20.55 -12.02
C PHE A 163 -11.78 19.72 -10.85
N LEU A 164 -11.34 19.97 -9.61
CA LEU A 164 -11.76 19.15 -8.46
C LEU A 164 -13.29 19.17 -8.25
N ARG A 165 -13.96 20.28 -8.55
CA ARG A 165 -15.39 20.49 -8.28
C ARG A 165 -16.28 20.42 -9.52
N TYR A 166 -15.73 20.75 -10.69
CA TYR A 166 -16.48 20.91 -11.95
C TYR A 166 -15.92 20.04 -13.07
N ASN A 167 -15.24 18.93 -12.73
CA ASN A 167 -14.63 18.07 -13.74
C ASN A 167 -15.66 17.63 -14.79
N ASP A 168 -16.88 17.33 -14.37
CA ASP A 168 -17.93 16.78 -15.24
C ASP A 168 -18.41 17.81 -16.27
N ALA A 169 -18.63 19.05 -15.83
CA ALA A 169 -18.94 20.17 -16.73
C ALA A 169 -17.77 20.47 -17.68
N TRP A 170 -16.53 20.41 -17.18
CA TRP A 170 -15.34 20.61 -18.01
C TRP A 170 -15.14 19.49 -19.05
N GLN A 171 -15.37 18.23 -18.70
CA GLN A 171 -15.30 17.12 -19.65
C GLN A 171 -16.37 17.28 -20.75
N LYS A 172 -17.59 17.72 -20.40
CA LYS A 172 -18.65 18.01 -21.36
C LYS A 172 -18.30 19.18 -22.28
N LEU A 173 -17.78 20.29 -21.73
CA LEU A 173 -17.31 21.42 -22.53
C LEU A 173 -16.21 20.97 -23.50
N LYS A 174 -15.23 20.21 -22.99
CA LYS A 174 -14.11 19.69 -23.77
C LYS A 174 -14.57 18.78 -24.91
N SER A 175 -15.57 17.91 -24.70
CA SER A 175 -16.08 17.05 -25.77
C SER A 175 -16.73 17.84 -26.89
N ILE A 176 -17.52 18.88 -26.58
CA ILE A 176 -18.22 19.71 -27.56
C ILE A 176 -17.24 20.58 -28.37
N VAL A 177 -16.27 21.18 -27.68
CA VAL A 177 -15.31 22.10 -28.31
C VAL A 177 -14.33 21.37 -29.22
N LEU A 178 -13.93 20.13 -28.88
CA LEU A 178 -13.01 19.32 -29.69
C LEU A 178 -13.67 18.59 -30.87
N THR A 179 -14.98 18.30 -30.82
CA THR A 179 -15.70 17.68 -31.95
C THR A 179 -16.02 18.68 -33.06
N THR A 180 -16.37 19.91 -32.70
CA THR A 180 -16.76 20.94 -33.69
C THR A 180 -15.58 21.42 -34.54
N ASP A 181 -14.37 21.44 -33.98
CA ASP A 181 -13.15 21.87 -34.66
C ASP A 181 -12.57 20.82 -35.63
N LYS A 182 -12.98 19.54 -35.54
CA LYS A 182 -12.61 18.51 -36.52
C LYS A 182 -13.43 18.57 -37.81
N ASN A 183 -14.56 19.29 -37.80
CA ASN A 183 -15.51 19.37 -38.91
C ASN A 183 -15.46 20.72 -39.66
N GLY A 184 -14.49 21.58 -39.36
CA GLY A 184 -14.23 22.86 -40.04
C GLY A 184 -12.79 22.96 -40.50
#